data_AF-A0A6L4Z2B7-F1
#
_entry.id   AF-A0A6L4Z2B7-F1
#
_cell.length_a   1.000
_cell.length_b   1.000
_cell.length_c   1.000
_cell.angle_alpha   90.00
_cell.angle_beta   90.00
_cell.angle_gamma   90.00
#
_symmetry.space_group_name_H-M   'P 1'
#
loop_
_entity.id
_entity.type
_entity.pdbx_description
1 polymer ?
#
loop_
_entity_poly.entity_id
_entity_poly.type
_entity_poly.pdbx_seq_one_letter_code
_entity_poly.pdbx_strand_id
1 'polypeptide(L)'
;MRFLISLLFVLCLSTNGLSAEYKGKNIDNKRYDATVYSYSTSKYYDVEVEFDGDECTIYFSQNSRITVALDDEEIEDPHNISAYDYKRSVYWDIDVEGLD
;
A
#
# COMPACT_ATOMS: atom_id res chain seq x y z
N MET A 1 -6.05 22.75 -49.22
CA MET A 1 -4.87 21.98 -48.76
C MET A 1 -4.69 22.35 -47.29
N ARG A 2 -5.49 21.75 -46.40
CA ARG A 2 -5.16 20.60 -45.53
C ARG A 2 -3.99 20.91 -44.59
N PHE A 3 -3.99 20.28 -43.42
CA PHE A 3 -3.03 20.28 -42.31
C PHE A 3 -3.40 21.21 -41.14
N LEU A 4 -3.60 20.71 -39.91
CA LEU A 4 -3.79 19.37 -39.40
C LEU A 4 -4.29 19.55 -37.95
N ILE A 5 -5.32 18.82 -37.54
CA ILE A 5 -5.80 18.77 -36.16
C ILE A 5 -4.68 18.17 -35.30
N SER A 6 -4.07 18.97 -34.42
CA SER A 6 -3.07 18.47 -33.47
C SER A 6 -3.79 17.77 -32.33
N LEU A 7 -4.00 16.47 -32.53
CA LEU A 7 -4.55 15.55 -31.54
C LEU A 7 -3.56 15.47 -30.36
N LEU A 8 -3.89 16.12 -29.25
CA LEU A 8 -3.16 16.00 -27.99
C LEU A 8 -3.39 14.57 -27.49
N PHE A 9 -2.49 13.67 -27.88
CA PHE A 9 -2.42 12.31 -27.40
C PHE A 9 -1.99 12.37 -25.93
N VAL A 10 -2.97 12.45 -25.03
CA VAL A 10 -2.76 12.20 -23.61
C VAL A 10 -2.34 10.73 -23.52
N LEU A 11 -1.03 10.52 -23.53
CA LEU A 11 -0.40 9.28 -23.10
C LEU A 11 -0.81 9.09 -21.64
N CYS A 12 -1.91 8.36 -21.42
CA CYS A 12 -2.08 7.61 -20.19
C CYS A 12 -0.88 6.66 -20.12
N LEU A 13 0.13 7.08 -19.38
CA LEU A 13 1.15 6.20 -18.84
C LEU A 13 0.39 5.14 -18.03
N SER A 14 0.07 4.02 -18.67
CA SER A 14 -0.20 2.79 -17.95
C SER A 14 1.16 2.35 -17.43
N THR A 15 1.55 2.91 -16.29
CA THR A 15 2.48 2.21 -15.42
C THR A 15 1.84 0.84 -15.23
N ASN A 16 2.49 -0.23 -15.68
CA ASN A 16 2.22 -1.56 -15.17
C ASN A 16 2.72 -1.55 -13.71
N GLY A 17 2.09 -0.71 -12.88
CA GLY A 17 2.25 -0.75 -11.45
C GLY A 17 1.58 -2.04 -11.04
N LEU A 18 2.34 -2.92 -10.42
CA LEU A 18 1.77 -3.98 -9.61
C LEU A 18 0.82 -3.27 -8.63
N SER A 19 -0.41 -3.75 -8.52
CA SER A 19 -1.36 -3.25 -7.53
C SER A 19 -1.37 -4.20 -6.35
N ALA A 20 -1.59 -3.69 -5.15
CA ALA A 20 -1.92 -4.57 -4.03
C ALA A 20 -3.27 -5.23 -4.33
N GLU A 21 -3.33 -6.55 -4.21
CA GLU A 21 -4.51 -7.34 -4.53
C GLU A 21 -4.92 -8.24 -3.38
N TYR A 22 -6.23 -8.35 -3.13
CA TYR A 22 -6.81 -9.36 -2.25
C TYR A 22 -7.93 -10.09 -2.99
N LYS A 23 -7.82 -11.42 -3.09
CA LYS A 23 -8.77 -12.27 -3.85
C LYS A 23 -8.98 -11.81 -5.30
N GLY A 24 -7.89 -11.42 -5.97
CA GLY A 24 -7.89 -10.93 -7.36
C GLY A 24 -8.60 -9.59 -7.55
N LYS A 25 -8.73 -8.79 -6.49
CA LYS A 25 -9.26 -7.42 -6.53
C LYS A 25 -8.21 -6.45 -6.06
N ASN A 26 -7.98 -5.40 -6.84
CA ASN A 26 -7.18 -4.26 -6.43
C ASN A 26 -7.74 -3.63 -5.15
N ILE A 27 -6.87 -3.43 -4.16
CA ILE A 27 -7.17 -2.80 -2.86
C ILE A 27 -6.44 -1.47 -2.65
N ASP A 28 -5.75 -0.96 -3.67
CA ASP A 28 -4.97 0.27 -3.61
C ASP A 28 -5.83 1.50 -3.28
N ASN A 29 -5.19 2.54 -2.76
CA ASN A 29 -5.76 3.88 -2.58
C ASN A 29 -7.03 3.92 -1.71
N LYS A 30 -7.23 2.90 -0.88
CA LYS A 30 -8.30 2.82 0.12
C LYS A 30 -7.71 2.70 1.52
N ARG A 31 -8.39 3.33 2.49
CA ARG A 31 -8.07 3.21 3.91
C ARG A 31 -8.75 2.01 4.53
N TYR A 32 -7.99 1.32 5.36
CA TYR A 32 -8.45 0.23 6.20
C TYR A 32 -7.99 0.48 7.62
N ASP A 33 -8.86 0.21 8.59
CA ASP A 33 -8.45 0.09 9.99
C ASP A 33 -7.54 -1.13 10.12
N ALA A 34 -6.51 -1.02 10.94
CA ALA A 34 -5.53 -2.09 11.12
C ALA A 34 -4.86 -2.03 12.50
N THR A 35 -4.30 -3.17 12.90
CA THR A 35 -3.32 -3.25 13.98
C THR A 35 -1.96 -3.57 13.38
N VAL A 36 -0.91 -2.83 13.76
CA VAL A 36 0.46 -3.10 13.30
C VAL A 36 1.40 -3.42 14.44
N TYR A 37 2.25 -4.42 14.27
CA TYR A 37 3.33 -4.77 15.18
C TYR A 37 4.68 -4.27 14.66
N SER A 38 5.43 -3.52 15.47
CA SER A 38 6.80 -3.12 15.12
C SER A 38 7.83 -4.02 15.79
N TYR A 39 8.72 -4.63 15.00
CA TYR A 39 9.84 -5.40 15.55
C TYR A 39 10.91 -4.52 16.22
N SER A 40 10.92 -3.20 15.96
CA SER A 40 11.87 -2.28 16.60
C SER A 40 11.48 -1.88 18.02
N THR A 41 10.18 -1.79 18.29
CA THR A 41 9.66 -1.34 19.59
C THR A 41 9.00 -2.47 20.38
N SER A 42 8.77 -3.63 19.76
CA SER A 42 8.01 -4.76 20.32
C SER A 42 6.62 -4.35 20.81
N LYS A 43 5.92 -3.52 20.03
CA LYS A 43 4.60 -2.97 20.37
C LYS A 43 3.63 -3.05 19.21
N TYR A 44 2.35 -3.15 19.58
CA TYR A 44 1.21 -2.99 18.69
C TYR A 44 0.71 -1.55 18.67
N TYR A 45 0.17 -1.14 17.53
CA TYR A 45 -0.42 0.17 17.32
C TYR A 45 -1.71 0.01 16.50
N ASP A 46 -2.81 0.62 16.96
CA ASP A 46 -4.03 0.77 16.18
C ASP A 46 -3.84 1.93 15.20
N VAL A 47 -4.03 1.68 13.91
CA VAL A 47 -3.66 2.59 12.81
C VAL A 47 -4.66 2.49 11.66
N GLU A 48 -4.56 3.41 10.71
CA GLU A 48 -5.08 3.21 9.37
C GLU A 48 -3.93 2.83 8.43
N VAL A 49 -4.21 1.99 7.43
CA VAL A 49 -3.27 1.66 6.35
C VAL A 49 -3.86 1.97 4.98
N GLU A 50 -2.99 2.28 4.03
CA GLU A 50 -3.31 2.48 2.62
C GLU A 50 -2.27 1.77 1.77
N PHE A 51 -2.73 0.88 0.89
CA PHE A 51 -1.88 0.17 -0.05
C PHE A 51 -1.76 0.95 -1.37
N ASP A 52 -0.59 0.88 -2.00
CA ASP A 52 -0.33 1.41 -3.34
C ASP A 52 0.75 0.55 -4.00
N GLY A 53 0.33 -0.49 -4.69
CA GLY A 53 1.23 -1.46 -5.31
C GLY A 53 2.02 -2.30 -4.32
N ASP A 54 3.36 -2.22 -4.38
CA ASP A 54 4.26 -2.91 -3.47
C ASP A 54 4.54 -2.10 -2.18
N GLU A 55 3.85 -0.97 -1.98
CA GLU A 55 4.00 -0.14 -0.79
C GLU A 55 2.72 -0.16 0.08
N CYS A 56 2.94 -0.03 1.38
CA CYS A 56 1.89 0.25 2.36
C CYS A 56 2.27 1.48 3.20
N THR A 57 1.37 2.46 3.25
CA THR A 57 1.52 3.61 4.12
C THR A 57 0.73 3.39 5.42
N ILE A 58 1.44 3.42 6.54
CA ILE A 58 0.89 3.25 7.90
C ILE A 58 0.71 4.61 8.56
N TYR A 59 -0.49 4.88 9.11
CA TYR A 59 -0.87 6.16 9.70
C TYR A 59 -1.13 6.02 11.21
N PHE A 60 -0.20 6.49 12.05
CA PHE A 60 -0.25 6.33 13.52
C PHE A 60 -1.07 7.38 14.26
N SER A 61 -1.21 8.57 13.68
CA SER A 61 -2.00 9.70 14.19
C SER A 61 -2.11 10.76 13.09
N GLN A 62 -2.94 11.79 13.27
CA GLN A 62 -3.28 12.77 12.22
C GLN A 62 -2.10 13.36 11.43
N ASN A 63 -0.88 13.38 11.98
CA ASN A 63 0.30 13.95 11.33
C ASN A 63 1.51 13.00 11.21
N SER A 64 1.40 11.72 11.60
CA SER A 64 2.52 10.79 11.55
C SER A 64 2.21 9.59 10.67
N ARG A 65 3.00 9.43 9.60
CA ARG A 65 2.93 8.30 8.70
C ARG A 65 4.31 7.78 8.32
N ILE A 66 4.38 6.50 7.97
CA ILE A 66 5.54 5.88 7.34
C ILE A 66 5.08 5.08 6.14
N THR A 67 5.96 4.86 5.18
CA THR A 67 5.73 3.98 4.04
C THR A 67 6.71 2.82 4.16
N VAL A 68 6.20 1.60 4.05
CA VAL A 68 6.92 0.34 4.13
C VAL A 68 6.68 -0.43 2.84
N ALA A 69 7.66 -1.25 2.43
CA ALA A 69 7.51 -2.12 1.27
C ALA A 69 6.86 -3.43 1.70
N LEU A 70 5.82 -3.87 1.00
CA LEU A 70 5.23 -5.19 1.18
C LEU A 70 6.24 -6.26 0.74
N ASP A 71 6.21 -7.41 1.40
CA ASP A 71 6.97 -8.58 0.93
C ASP A 71 6.36 -9.18 -0.35
N ASP A 72 5.04 -9.00 -0.55
CA ASP A 72 4.29 -9.40 -1.75
C ASP A 72 3.09 -8.45 -1.96
N GLU A 73 2.81 -8.05 -3.20
CA GLU A 73 1.62 -7.29 -3.56
C GLU A 73 0.33 -8.13 -3.55
N GLU A 74 0.43 -9.45 -3.73
CA GLU A 74 -0.70 -10.37 -3.60
C GLU A 74 -0.91 -10.71 -2.12
N ILE A 75 -1.89 -10.06 -1.50
CA ILE A 75 -2.26 -10.31 -0.11
C ILE A 75 -3.04 -11.62 -0.03
N GLU A 76 -2.39 -12.68 0.45
CA GLU A 76 -3.04 -13.97 0.69
C GLU A 76 -3.87 -13.98 1.99
N ASP A 77 -3.32 -13.38 3.06
CA ASP A 77 -3.94 -13.30 4.39
C ASP A 77 -3.87 -11.86 4.93
N PRO A 78 -5.01 -11.14 4.99
CA PRO A 78 -5.03 -9.76 5.45
C PRO A 78 -4.72 -9.61 6.95
N HIS A 79 -4.75 -10.70 7.72
CA HIS A 79 -4.41 -10.70 9.15
C HIS A 79 -2.93 -11.05 9.41
N ASN A 80 -2.14 -11.24 8.35
CA ASN A 80 -0.72 -11.59 8.45
C ASN A 80 0.08 -11.08 7.25
N ILE A 81 0.14 -9.76 7.10
CA ILE A 81 0.91 -9.11 6.03
C ILE A 81 2.26 -8.67 6.59
N SER A 82 3.36 -9.10 5.97
CA SER A 82 4.71 -8.63 6.34
C SER A 82 5.17 -7.49 5.44
N ALA A 83 5.81 -6.49 6.04
CA ALA A 83 6.36 -5.35 5.32
C ALA A 83 7.66 -4.84 5.95
N TYR A 84 8.55 -4.29 5.13
CA TYR A 84 9.85 -3.80 5.55
C TYR A 84 9.99 -2.28 5.43
N ASP A 85 10.40 -1.64 6.53
CA ASP A 85 10.82 -0.24 6.53
C ASP A 85 12.32 -0.16 6.22
N TYR A 86 12.67 0.09 4.95
CA TYR A 86 14.07 0.25 4.53
C TYR A 86 14.79 1.45 5.17
N LYS A 87 14.08 2.47 5.63
CA LYS A 87 14.70 3.65 6.27
C LYS A 87 15.15 3.36 7.69
N ARG A 88 14.45 2.46 8.39
CA ARG A 88 14.72 2.11 9.78
C ARG A 88 15.26 0.68 9.96
N SER A 89 15.33 -0.08 8.88
CA SER A 89 15.75 -1.47 8.84
C SER A 89 14.96 -2.37 9.81
N VAL A 90 13.64 -2.26 9.77
CA VAL A 90 12.72 -2.96 10.68
C VAL A 90 11.56 -3.58 9.91
N TYR A 91 11.15 -4.78 10.32
CA TYR A 91 9.93 -5.43 9.85
C TYR A 91 8.69 -4.95 10.61
N TRP A 92 7.56 -5.03 9.94
CA TRP A 92 6.23 -4.78 10.47
C TRP A 92 5.33 -5.93 10.09
N ASP A 93 4.52 -6.38 11.05
CA ASP A 93 3.37 -7.24 10.75
C ASP A 93 2.12 -6.37 10.77
N ILE A 94 1.29 -6.49 9.74
CA ILE A 94 0.08 -5.69 9.53
C ILE A 94 -1.12 -6.63 9.52
N ASP A 95 -2.08 -6.34 10.39
CA ASP A 95 -3.35 -7.05 10.53
C ASP A 95 -4.48 -6.08 10.15
N VAL A 96 -5.15 -6.34 9.03
CA VAL A 96 -6.09 -5.42 8.39
C VAL A 96 -7.53 -5.87 8.62
N GLU A 97 -8.35 -4.92 9.07
CA GLU A 97 -9.77 -5.13 9.29
C GLU A 97 -10.60 -4.87 8.02
N GLY A 98 -11.69 -5.62 7.85
CA GLY A 98 -12.67 -5.39 6.77
C GLY A 98 -12.28 -5.97 5.40
N LEU A 99 -11.25 -6.82 5.34
CA LEU A 99 -10.89 -7.63 4.18
C LEU A 99 -11.22 -9.12 4.43
N ASP A 100 -12.49 -9.51 4.25
CA ASP A 100 -12.98 -10.88 4.52
C ASP A 100 -13.25 -11.76 3.30
#